data_AF-A0A2R7S270-F1
#
_entry.id   AF-A0A2R7S270-F1
#
_cell.length_a   1.000
_cell.length_b   1.000
_cell.length_c   1.000
_cell.angle_alpha   90.00
_cell.angle_beta   90.00
_cell.angle_gamma   90.00
#
_symmetry.space_group_name_H-M   'P 1'
#
loop_
_entity.id
_entity.type
_entity.pdbx_description
1 polymer ?
#
loop_
_entity_poly.entity_id
_entity_poly.type
_entity_poly.pdbx_seq_one_letter_code
_entity_poly.pdbx_strand_id
1 'polypeptide(L)'
;MTASTAAVTSNVYIYNATQQGLTIYINNGTTPLTTSGATAAQLWAPVVTSPAPVFNGTTTPSAGQFSYGTNTVSVYSTSGGPSTLQNFNVDIDKSWPFVSISILIFWSNAGTLSYVALNGGQPFNGALNLGGNVSLA
;
A
#
# COMPACT_ATOMS: atom_id res chain seq x y z
N MET A 1 -3.18 -26.67 28.41
CA MET A 1 -3.26 -26.42 26.96
C MET A 1 -3.12 -24.93 26.74
N THR A 2 -1.89 -24.44 26.54
CA THR A 2 -1.64 -23.06 26.13
C THR A 2 -2.07 -22.94 24.68
N ALA A 3 -3.14 -22.20 24.43
CA ALA A 3 -3.50 -21.83 23.07
C ALA A 3 -2.34 -20.99 22.51
N SER A 4 -1.58 -21.58 21.58
CA SER A 4 -0.72 -20.80 20.70
C SER A 4 -1.66 -19.94 19.87
N THR A 5 -1.77 -18.66 20.22
CA THR A 5 -2.37 -17.66 19.34
C THR A 5 -1.47 -17.61 18.11
N ALA A 6 -1.85 -18.33 17.06
CA ALA A 6 -1.25 -18.15 15.76
C ALA A 6 -1.30 -16.64 15.47
N ALA A 7 -0.12 -16.03 15.34
CA ALA A 7 -0.05 -14.64 14.90
C ALA A 7 -0.85 -14.58 13.60
N VAL A 8 -1.90 -13.77 13.57
CA VAL A 8 -2.63 -13.49 12.34
C VAL A 8 -1.64 -12.78 11.44
N THR A 9 -0.95 -13.53 10.59
CA THR A 9 -0.11 -12.97 9.54
C THR A 9 -1.05 -12.48 8.45
N SER A 10 -1.71 -11.35 8.70
CA SER A 10 -2.40 -10.64 7.63
C SER A 10 -1.33 -10.23 6.62
N ASN A 11 -1.36 -10.87 5.45
CA ASN A 11 -0.40 -10.56 4.39
C ASN A 11 -0.80 -9.24 3.76
N VAL A 12 0.12 -8.27 3.75
CA VAL A 12 -0.06 -6.99 3.05
C VAL A 12 0.73 -7.05 1.76
N TYR A 13 0.10 -6.71 0.65
CA TYR A 13 0.71 -6.65 -0.67
C TYR A 13 0.53 -5.25 -1.23
N ILE A 14 1.59 -4.70 -1.82
CA ILE A 14 1.52 -3.49 -2.61
C ILE A 14 1.83 -3.84 -4.05
N TYR A 15 0.98 -3.35 -4.93
CA TYR A 15 0.93 -3.66 -6.34
C TYR A 15 1.10 -2.39 -7.15
N ASN A 16 2.18 -2.32 -7.94
CA ASN A 16 2.40 -1.21 -8.87
C ASN A 16 1.85 -1.55 -10.25
N ALA A 17 0.79 -0.86 -10.66
CA ALA A 17 0.23 -0.93 -12.01
C ALA A 17 0.68 0.23 -12.91
N THR A 18 1.62 1.06 -12.45
CA THR A 18 2.18 2.15 -13.24
C THR A 18 3.35 1.67 -14.10
N GLN A 19 3.62 2.35 -15.21
CA GLN A 19 4.79 2.05 -16.06
C GLN A 19 6.12 2.49 -15.45
N GLN A 20 6.10 3.28 -14.37
CA GLN A 20 7.29 3.74 -13.67
C GLN A 20 7.58 2.87 -12.45
N GLY A 21 8.85 2.71 -12.08
CA GLY A 21 9.17 2.13 -10.79
C GLY A 21 8.80 3.08 -9.64
N LEU A 22 8.49 2.51 -8.48
CA LEU A 22 8.09 3.25 -7.29
C LEU A 22 8.99 2.90 -6.10
N THR A 23 9.32 3.92 -5.31
CA THR A 23 9.92 3.81 -3.98
C THR A 23 8.86 4.21 -2.96
N ILE A 24 8.58 3.32 -2.02
CA ILE A 24 7.45 3.43 -1.09
C ILE A 24 7.96 3.36 0.35
N TYR A 25 7.54 4.31 1.18
CA TYR A 25 7.80 4.31 2.62
C TYR A 25 6.48 4.20 3.38
N ILE A 26 6.49 3.42 4.46
CA ILE A 26 5.32 3.22 5.33
C ILE A 26 5.62 3.88 6.68
N ASN A 27 4.73 4.72 7.17
CA ASN A 27 4.82 5.37 8.48
C ASN A 27 6.19 6.04 8.75
N ASN A 28 6.77 6.70 7.73
CA ASN A 28 8.10 7.30 7.79
C ASN A 28 9.24 6.33 8.15
N GLY A 29 9.10 5.06 7.78
CA GLY A 29 10.18 4.06 7.91
C GLY A 29 11.45 4.46 7.16
N THR A 30 12.59 3.92 7.58
CA THR A 30 13.90 4.19 6.93
C THR A 30 14.17 3.26 5.76
N THR A 31 13.58 2.06 5.76
CA THR A 31 13.74 1.07 4.69
C THR A 31 12.63 1.24 3.65
N PRO A 32 12.96 1.64 2.41
CA PRO A 32 11.97 1.71 1.35
C PRO A 32 11.58 0.32 0.85
N LEU A 33 10.33 0.21 0.42
CA LEU A 33 9.88 -0.86 -0.47
C LEU A 33 10.04 -0.36 -1.91
N THR A 34 10.51 -1.22 -2.82
CA THR A 34 10.72 -0.83 -4.22
C THR A 34 9.95 -1.74 -5.17
N THR A 35 9.41 -1.18 -6.25
CA THR A 35 8.78 -1.91 -7.34
C THR A 35 9.37 -1.47 -8.67
N SER A 36 9.53 -2.38 -9.63
CA SER A 36 9.68 -1.98 -11.03
C SER A 36 8.36 -1.42 -11.58
N GLY A 37 8.42 -0.74 -12.72
CA GLY A 37 7.22 -0.43 -13.50
C GLY A 37 6.59 -1.69 -14.10
N ALA A 38 5.27 -1.65 -14.28
CA ALA A 38 4.52 -2.66 -15.01
C ALA A 38 4.88 -2.62 -16.51
N THR A 39 5.09 -3.81 -17.10
CA THR A 39 5.40 -3.97 -18.52
C THR A 39 4.21 -4.54 -19.31
N ALA A 40 4.24 -4.39 -20.64
CA ALA A 40 3.20 -4.94 -21.53
C ALA A 40 3.10 -6.48 -21.51
N ALA A 41 4.11 -7.19 -21.01
CA ALA A 41 4.02 -8.64 -20.81
C ALA A 41 3.32 -9.01 -19.48
N GLN A 42 3.20 -8.05 -18.55
CA GLN A 42 2.64 -8.22 -17.21
C GLN A 42 1.23 -7.62 -17.09
N LEU A 43 0.50 -7.45 -18.20
CA LEU A 43 -0.74 -6.67 -18.30
C LEU A 43 -1.85 -7.00 -17.28
N TRP A 44 -1.73 -8.08 -16.52
CA TRP A 44 -2.72 -8.52 -15.54
C TRP A 44 -2.13 -8.97 -14.19
N ALA A 45 -0.80 -8.93 -14.02
CA ALA A 45 -0.14 -9.28 -12.76
C ALA A 45 0.63 -8.05 -12.26
N PRO A 46 0.19 -7.42 -11.16
CA PRO A 46 0.87 -6.22 -10.72
C PRO A 46 2.25 -6.56 -10.13
N VAL A 47 3.20 -5.64 -10.30
CA VAL A 47 4.54 -5.80 -9.75
C VAL A 47 4.47 -5.64 -8.24
N VAL A 48 4.96 -6.64 -7.51
CA VAL A 48 5.04 -6.62 -6.04
C VAL A 48 6.28 -5.90 -5.56
N THR A 49 6.23 -5.37 -4.33
CA THR A 49 7.40 -4.74 -3.72
C THR A 49 8.46 -5.75 -3.27
N SER A 50 9.71 -5.30 -3.27
CA SER A 50 10.81 -5.94 -2.54
C SER A 50 11.48 -4.92 -1.61
N PRO A 51 11.55 -5.19 -0.28
CA PRO A 51 10.97 -6.34 0.40
C PRO A 51 9.43 -6.31 0.43
N ALA A 52 8.80 -7.40 0.88
CA ALA A 52 7.36 -7.43 1.09
C ALA A 52 6.97 -6.52 2.28
N PRO A 53 5.80 -5.87 2.26
CA PRO A 53 5.32 -5.09 3.40
C PRO A 53 5.08 -5.99 4.61
N VAL A 54 5.31 -5.44 5.80
CA VAL A 54 5.10 -6.16 7.07
C VAL A 54 3.86 -5.61 7.76
N PHE A 55 2.99 -6.50 8.25
CA PHE A 55 1.90 -6.16 9.16
C PHE A 55 2.23 -6.63 10.57
N ASN A 56 2.15 -5.75 11.56
CA ASN A 56 2.53 -6.07 12.94
C ASN A 56 1.32 -6.32 13.87
N GLY A 57 0.09 -6.10 13.40
CA GLY A 57 -1.14 -6.35 14.17
C GLY A 57 -1.35 -5.47 15.41
N THR A 58 -0.57 -4.40 15.59
CA THR A 58 -0.75 -3.46 16.71
C THR A 58 -1.78 -2.38 16.34
N THR A 59 -2.24 -1.58 17.30
CA THR A 59 -3.09 -0.40 17.05
C THR A 59 -2.30 0.90 16.96
N THR A 60 -0.97 0.80 17.03
CA THR A 60 -0.06 1.94 16.99
C THR A 60 0.87 1.75 15.81
N PRO A 61 0.73 2.57 14.75
CA PRO A 61 1.58 2.49 13.57
C PRO A 61 3.06 2.60 13.92
N SER A 62 3.84 1.58 13.55
CA SER A 62 5.29 1.56 13.68
C SER A 62 5.93 1.96 12.37
N ALA A 63 7.07 2.65 12.44
CA ALA A 63 7.81 3.04 11.25
C ALA A 63 8.19 1.81 10.40
N GLY A 64 7.90 1.87 9.09
CA GLY A 64 8.19 0.82 8.12
C GLY A 64 7.22 -0.37 8.11
N GLN A 65 6.14 -0.34 8.90
CA GLN A 65 5.21 -1.45 9.04
C GLN A 65 3.76 -0.97 8.99
N PHE A 66 2.86 -1.80 8.46
CA PHE A 66 1.43 -1.61 8.61
C PHE A 66 0.94 -2.11 9.98
N SER A 67 -0.07 -1.44 10.52
CA SER A 67 -0.76 -1.81 11.74
C SER A 67 -2.27 -1.56 11.59
N TYR A 68 -3.07 -1.94 12.58
CA TYR A 68 -4.41 -1.38 12.69
C TYR A 68 -4.34 0.14 12.93
N GLY A 69 -5.35 0.86 12.45
CA GLY A 69 -5.39 2.32 12.43
C GLY A 69 -4.93 2.91 11.10
N THR A 70 -4.63 4.21 11.12
CA THR A 70 -4.18 4.98 9.96
C THR A 70 -2.71 4.73 9.66
N ASN A 71 -2.40 4.22 8.48
CA ASN A 71 -1.02 4.03 8.00
C ASN A 71 -0.72 5.01 6.88
N THR A 72 0.27 5.88 7.08
CA THR A 72 0.70 6.81 6.04
C THR A 72 1.65 6.12 5.08
N VAL A 73 1.32 6.15 3.79
CA VAL A 73 2.12 5.61 2.71
C VAL A 73 2.62 6.76 1.85
N SER A 74 3.94 6.82 1.69
CA SER A 74 4.67 7.83 0.95
C SER A 74 5.26 7.21 -0.31
N VAL A 75 4.98 7.78 -1.48
CA VAL A 75 5.38 7.23 -2.78
C VAL A 75 6.23 8.23 -3.56
N TYR A 76 7.31 7.73 -4.15
CA TYR A 76 8.23 8.45 -5.02
C TYR A 76 8.47 7.66 -6.32
N SER A 77 8.69 8.36 -7.44
CA SER A 77 9.15 7.71 -8.68
C SER A 77 10.63 7.35 -8.60
N THR A 78 11.01 6.16 -9.12
CA THR A 78 12.42 5.71 -9.14
C THR A 78 13.26 6.37 -10.23
N SER A 79 12.64 6.95 -11.26
CA SER A 79 13.32 7.48 -12.45
C SER A 79 12.80 8.87 -12.78
N GLY A 80 13.23 9.87 -12.01
CA GLY A 80 13.25 11.27 -12.46
C GLY A 80 11.91 11.90 -12.87
N GLY A 81 10.85 11.76 -12.08
CA GLY A 81 9.79 12.77 -12.01
C GLY A 81 8.36 12.26 -11.73
N PRO A 82 7.52 13.01 -10.97
CA PRO A 82 7.90 14.22 -10.25
C PRO A 82 8.65 13.86 -8.96
N SER A 83 9.52 14.75 -8.51
CA SER A 83 10.16 14.78 -7.19
C SER A 83 9.15 14.91 -6.03
N THR A 84 7.87 14.66 -6.29
CA THR A 84 6.75 14.97 -5.41
C THR A 84 6.38 13.71 -4.68
N LEU A 85 6.70 13.72 -3.39
CA LEU A 85 6.10 12.84 -2.41
C LEU A 85 4.57 12.88 -2.56
N GLN A 86 3.98 11.77 -2.98
CA GLN A 86 2.54 11.58 -2.86
C GLN A 86 2.29 10.75 -1.61
N ASN A 87 1.45 11.29 -0.73
CA ASN A 87 1.08 10.65 0.53
C ASN A 87 -0.38 10.24 0.48
N PHE A 88 -0.66 9.08 1.04
CA PHE A 88 -2.02 8.66 1.33
C PHE A 88 -2.10 7.85 2.61
N ASN A 89 -3.30 7.72 3.14
CA ASN A 89 -3.54 7.00 4.37
C ASN A 89 -4.35 5.74 4.08
N VAL A 90 -3.85 4.59 4.54
CA VAL A 90 -4.60 3.34 4.54
C VAL A 90 -5.10 3.10 5.95
N ASP A 91 -6.40 3.25 6.14
CA ASP A 91 -7.07 3.02 7.43
C ASP A 91 -7.49 1.56 7.53
N ILE A 92 -6.87 0.82 8.46
CA ILE A 92 -7.11 -0.60 8.69
C ILE A 92 -7.88 -0.74 10.00
N ASP A 93 -9.20 -0.96 9.92
CA ASP A 93 -10.05 -1.08 11.11
C ASP A 93 -9.93 -2.47 11.77
N LYS A 94 -9.52 -2.52 13.04
CA LYS A 94 -9.46 -3.75 13.82
C LYS A 94 -10.80 -4.47 13.95
N SER A 95 -11.92 -3.78 13.77
CA SER A 95 -13.26 -4.38 13.84
C SER A 95 -13.57 -5.30 12.66
N TRP A 96 -12.79 -5.21 11.56
CA TRP A 96 -12.99 -6.03 10.37
C TRP A 96 -12.02 -7.22 10.31
N PRO A 97 -12.50 -8.44 10.02
CA PRO A 97 -11.63 -9.59 9.84
C PRO A 97 -10.84 -9.45 8.53
N PHE A 98 -9.56 -9.10 8.62
CA PHE A 98 -8.67 -9.02 7.45
C PHE A 98 -8.01 -10.36 7.14
N VAL A 99 -8.28 -10.87 5.95
CA VAL A 99 -7.66 -12.11 5.42
C VAL A 99 -6.35 -11.77 4.71
N SER A 100 -6.38 -10.78 3.82
CA SER A 100 -5.23 -10.23 3.12
C SER A 100 -5.51 -8.80 2.71
N ILE A 101 -4.52 -7.92 2.83
CA ILE A 101 -4.63 -6.52 2.41
C ILE A 101 -3.85 -6.36 1.11
N SER A 102 -4.51 -5.86 0.07
CA SER A 102 -3.89 -5.61 -1.23
C SER A 102 -4.06 -4.15 -1.61
N ILE A 103 -2.97 -3.43 -1.81
CA ILE A 103 -2.96 -2.00 -2.16
C ILE A 103 -2.49 -1.88 -3.60
N LEU A 104 -3.39 -1.49 -4.51
CA LEU A 104 -3.09 -1.28 -5.92
C LEU A 104 -2.85 0.21 -6.19
N ILE A 105 -1.70 0.56 -6.74
CA ILE A 105 -1.32 1.93 -7.11
C ILE A 105 -1.31 2.06 -8.64
N PHE A 106 -1.99 3.09 -9.16
CA PHE A 106 -2.16 3.31 -10.60
C PHE A 106 -2.24 4.81 -10.95
N TRP A 107 -2.01 5.16 -12.21
CA TRP A 107 -2.23 6.53 -12.70
C TRP A 107 -3.72 6.77 -12.93
N SER A 108 -4.29 7.76 -12.24
CA SER A 108 -5.64 8.27 -12.55
C SER A 108 -5.66 9.22 -13.73
N ASN A 109 -4.55 9.94 -13.94
CA ASN A 109 -4.31 10.81 -15.07
C ASN A 109 -2.78 10.92 -15.31
N ALA A 110 -2.37 11.74 -16.28
CA ALA A 110 -0.96 11.88 -16.67
C ALA A 110 0.00 12.40 -15.56
N GLY A 111 -0.52 12.92 -14.44
CA GLY A 111 0.28 13.50 -13.36
C GLY A 111 -0.15 13.12 -11.94
N THR A 112 -1.17 12.28 -11.76
CA THR A 112 -1.67 11.94 -10.42
C THR A 112 -1.87 10.44 -10.23
N LEU A 113 -1.24 9.89 -9.18
CA LEU A 113 -1.49 8.52 -8.76
C LEU A 113 -2.83 8.41 -8.04
N SER A 114 -3.33 7.20 -7.95
CA SER A 114 -4.48 6.80 -7.16
C SER A 114 -4.19 5.45 -6.56
N TYR A 115 -4.94 5.09 -5.52
CA TYR A 115 -4.87 3.76 -4.96
C TYR A 115 -6.23 3.24 -4.56
N VAL A 116 -6.31 1.92 -4.48
CA VAL A 116 -7.40 1.20 -3.83
C VAL A 116 -6.78 0.12 -2.94
N ALA A 117 -7.29 -0.01 -1.72
CA ALA A 117 -6.96 -1.06 -0.78
C ALA A 117 -8.12 -2.06 -0.68
N LEU A 118 -7.79 -3.34 -0.77
CA LEU A 118 -8.73 -4.46 -0.82
C LEU A 118 -8.48 -5.41 0.35
N ASN A 119 -9.55 -5.91 0.98
CA ASN A 119 -9.54 -7.02 1.94
C ASN A 119 -10.08 -8.26 1.25
N GLY A 120 -9.22 -9.25 0.94
CA GLY A 120 -9.67 -10.45 0.23
C GLY A 120 -10.35 -10.17 -1.12
N GLY A 121 -9.98 -9.05 -1.77
CA GLY A 121 -10.58 -8.59 -3.03
C GLY A 121 -11.71 -7.56 -2.89
N GLN A 122 -12.23 -7.32 -1.69
CA GLN A 122 -13.27 -6.30 -1.47
C GLN A 122 -12.66 -4.94 -1.11
N PRO A 123 -13.02 -3.84 -1.78
CA PRO A 123 -12.48 -2.51 -1.46
C PRO A 123 -12.94 -2.05 -0.08
N PHE A 124 -12.02 -1.46 0.69
CA PHE A 124 -12.31 -0.89 2.01
C PHE A 124 -11.69 0.50 2.23
N ASN A 125 -10.74 0.90 1.40
CA ASN A 125 -10.09 2.21 1.45
C ASN A 125 -9.57 2.55 0.05
N GLY A 126 -9.46 3.82 -0.29
CA GLY A 126 -8.94 4.26 -1.57
C GLY A 126 -9.06 5.76 -1.71
N ALA A 127 -8.23 6.32 -2.59
CA ALA A 127 -8.35 7.72 -2.99
C ALA A 127 -8.08 7.85 -4.48
N LEU A 128 -8.93 8.63 -5.13
CA LEU A 128 -8.75 9.06 -6.50
C LEU A 128 -8.07 10.41 -6.50
N ASN A 129 -6.99 10.53 -7.27
CA ASN A 129 -6.12 11.70 -7.36
C ASN A 129 -5.40 12.03 -6.04
N LEU A 130 -4.24 11.41 -5.79
CA LEU A 130 -3.35 11.67 -4.64
C LEU A 130 -2.71 13.08 -4.57
N GLY A 131 -3.37 14.09 -5.14
CA GLY A 131 -3.20 15.52 -4.90
C GLY A 131 -4.43 16.19 -4.26
N GLY A 132 -5.48 15.43 -3.93
CA GLY A 132 -6.68 15.86 -3.21
C GLY A 132 -7.37 14.68 -2.53
N ASN A 133 -7.66 14.78 -1.23
CA ASN A 133 -8.27 13.68 -0.48
C ASN A 133 -9.72 13.43 -0.94
N VAL A 134 -10.06 12.18 -1.26
CA VAL A 134 -11.44 11.70 -1.43
C VAL A 134 -11.65 10.50 -0.50
N SER A 135 -12.58 10.61 0.44
CA SER A 135 -13.09 9.49 1.24
C SER A 135 -14.10 8.73 0.40
N LEU A 136 -13.89 7.42 0.22
CA LEU A 136 -14.89 6.52 -0.34
C LEU A 136 -15.64 5.89 0.83
N ALA A 137 -16.89 6.34 1.01
CA ALA A 137 -17.83 5.83 1.99
C ALA A 137 -18.27 4.39 1.66
#